data_AF-U7Q787-F1
#
_entry.id   AF-U7Q787-F1
#
_cell.length_a   1.000
_cell.length_b   1.000
_cell.length_c   1.000
_cell.angle_alpha   90.00
_cell.angle_beta   90.00
_cell.angle_gamma   90.00
#
_symmetry.space_group_name_H-M   'P 1'
#
loop_
_entity.id
_entity.type
_entity.pdbx_description
1 polymer ?
#
loop_
_entity_poly.entity_id
_entity_poly.type
_entity_poly.pdbx_seq_one_letter_code
_entity_poly.pdbx_strand_id
1 'polypeptide(L)'
;MLDSKPSLTYPTTRQGDHVDDYHGEKVADPYRWLEDPNSEETKAWIQAQNEITFAYLQQIPAREKLKQRLTKLWDFAKYSTPYKQGNRYFYYKNDGLQNQSVLYVLDDLEDQPEVLLDPNTLSEDGTVALSGVSISEDGNLMAYGISTSGSDWQEWKVRDVNTKQDLDDHLKWVKFSGASWTHDHKGFFYSRYNEPNENTKLEDSNY
;
A
#
# COMPACT_ATOMS: atom_id res chain seq x y z
N MET A 1 32.83 17.96 -27.82
CA MET A 1 32.30 19.14 -27.12
C MET A 1 31.88 18.64 -25.76
N LEU A 2 32.49 19.12 -24.68
CA LEU A 2 32.13 18.72 -23.32
C LEU A 2 30.80 19.42 -23.00
N ASP A 3 29.70 18.67 -23.05
CA ASP A 3 28.38 19.18 -22.68
C ASP A 3 28.43 19.64 -21.22
N SER A 4 28.31 20.96 -21.00
CA SER A 4 28.21 21.52 -19.66
C SER A 4 26.95 20.97 -19.01
N LYS A 5 27.09 20.17 -17.96
CA LYS A 5 25.94 19.75 -17.15
C LYS A 5 25.18 21.00 -16.69
N PRO A 6 23.87 21.11 -16.90
CA PRO A 6 23.11 22.24 -16.38
C PRO A 6 23.29 22.31 -14.87
N SER A 7 23.67 23.49 -14.38
CA SER A 7 23.79 23.74 -12.94
C SER A 7 22.40 23.67 -12.33
N LEU A 8 22.16 22.67 -11.47
CA LEU A 8 20.93 22.56 -10.70
C LEU A 8 20.96 23.57 -9.55
N THR A 9 19.95 24.43 -9.49
CA THR A 9 19.71 25.29 -8.33
C THR A 9 18.76 24.56 -7.40
N TYR A 10 19.26 24.10 -6.26
CA TYR A 10 18.45 23.42 -5.26
C TYR A 10 17.55 24.40 -4.48
N PRO A 11 16.42 23.95 -3.92
CA PRO A 11 15.60 24.78 -3.04
C PRO A 11 16.40 25.12 -1.79
N THR A 12 16.29 26.38 -1.34
CA THR A 12 16.84 26.78 -0.05
C THR A 12 16.19 25.94 1.04
N THR A 13 17.01 25.28 1.84
CA THR A 13 16.57 24.52 3.02
C THR A 13 17.14 25.22 4.24
N ARG A 14 16.28 25.86 5.05
CA ARG A 14 16.78 26.58 6.23
C ARG A 14 17.40 25.59 7.22
N GLN A 15 18.45 26.04 7.88
CA GLN A 15 19.05 25.34 9.01
C GLN A 15 18.50 25.96 10.30
N GLY A 16 17.79 25.17 11.09
CA GLY A 16 17.45 25.49 12.47
C GLY A 16 18.64 25.28 13.40
N ASP A 17 18.41 25.54 14.69
CA ASP A 17 19.40 25.49 15.77
C ASP A 17 19.18 24.31 16.73
N HIS A 18 18.33 23.33 16.36
CA HIS A 18 18.06 22.17 17.20
C HIS A 18 19.32 21.34 17.45
N VAL A 19 19.61 21.06 18.72
CA VAL A 19 20.73 20.23 19.17
C VAL A 19 20.26 19.33 20.30
N ASP A 20 20.35 18.02 20.10
CA ASP A 20 20.11 17.04 21.15
C ASP A 20 21.37 16.82 21.99
N ASP A 21 21.19 16.33 23.22
CA ASP A 21 22.27 15.87 24.10
C ASP A 21 22.10 14.38 24.36
N TYR A 22 23.02 13.57 23.83
CA TYR A 22 23.06 12.14 24.05
C TYR A 22 24.23 11.80 24.98
N HIS A 23 23.93 11.65 26.27
CA HIS A 23 24.89 11.26 27.29
C HIS A 23 26.11 12.21 27.43
N GLY A 24 25.89 13.51 27.23
CA GLY A 24 26.92 14.55 27.28
C GLY A 24 27.48 14.96 25.92
N GLU A 25 27.15 14.21 24.85
CA GLU A 25 27.55 14.54 23.48
C GLU A 25 26.46 15.38 22.78
N LYS A 26 26.83 16.54 22.24
CA LYS A 26 25.91 17.44 21.54
C LYS A 26 25.80 17.07 20.07
N VAL A 27 24.60 16.75 19.59
CA VAL A 27 24.33 16.36 18.20
C VAL A 27 23.34 17.33 17.57
N ALA A 28 23.80 18.09 16.58
CA ALA A 28 22.96 19.06 15.87
C ALA A 28 22.07 18.37 14.83
N ASP A 29 20.80 18.77 14.78
CA ASP A 29 19.82 18.36 13.78
C ASP A 29 19.15 19.60 13.16
N PRO A 30 19.86 20.30 12.25
CA PRO A 30 19.41 21.58 11.71
C PRO A 30 18.14 21.46 10.86
N TYR A 31 17.70 20.25 10.52
CA TYR A 31 16.52 20.02 9.70
C TYR A 31 15.38 19.34 10.46
N ARG A 32 15.43 19.32 11.80
CA ARG A 32 14.35 18.82 12.68
C ARG A 32 12.96 19.31 12.29
N TRP A 33 12.86 20.51 11.73
CA TRP A 33 11.59 21.08 11.27
C TRP A 33 10.92 20.29 10.12
N LEU A 34 11.69 19.52 9.33
CA LEU A 34 11.15 18.62 8.30
C LEU A 34 10.47 17.37 8.89
N GLU A 35 10.65 17.09 10.19
CA GLU A 35 9.95 15.99 10.86
C GLU A 35 8.46 16.27 11.10
N ASP A 36 8.01 17.52 10.95
CA ASP A 36 6.58 17.86 10.92
C ASP A 36 6.07 17.84 9.47
N PRO A 37 5.39 16.76 9.03
CA PRO A 37 4.85 16.66 7.67
C PRO A 37 3.62 17.54 7.44
N ASN A 38 2.98 18.03 8.52
CA ASN A 38 1.75 18.81 8.44
C ASN A 38 2.02 20.31 8.30
N SER A 39 3.24 20.77 8.63
CA SER A 39 3.62 22.16 8.47
C SER A 39 3.59 22.61 7.00
N GLU A 40 3.15 23.86 6.79
CA GLU A 40 3.15 24.47 5.45
C GLU A 40 4.57 24.62 4.90
N GLU A 41 5.57 24.79 5.77
CA GLU A 41 6.96 24.88 5.36
C GLU A 41 7.48 23.56 4.79
N THR A 42 7.20 22.43 5.45
CA THR A 42 7.60 21.10 4.96
C THR A 42 6.89 20.76 3.64
N LYS A 43 5.59 21.06 3.52
CA LYS A 43 4.85 20.86 2.27
C LYS A 43 5.44 21.67 1.11
N ALA A 44 5.74 22.95 1.35
CA ALA A 44 6.38 23.82 0.34
C ALA A 44 7.77 23.31 -0.06
N TRP A 45 8.56 22.82 0.91
CA TRP A 45 9.85 22.22 0.65
C TRP A 45 9.74 20.95 -0.21
N ILE A 46 8.81 20.04 0.11
CA ILE A 46 8.55 18.82 -0.69
C ILE A 46 8.17 19.19 -2.12
N GLN A 47 7.28 20.16 -2.30
CA GLN A 47 6.89 20.63 -3.63
C GLN A 47 8.10 21.15 -4.42
N ALA A 48 8.92 22.02 -3.82
CA ALA A 48 10.10 22.58 -4.47
C ALA A 48 11.13 21.49 -4.85
N GLN A 49 11.31 20.47 -4.02
CA GLN A 49 12.18 19.32 -4.33
C GLN A 49 11.62 18.49 -5.49
N ASN A 50 10.31 18.24 -5.51
CA ASN A 50 9.63 17.54 -6.60
C ASN A 50 9.77 18.29 -7.92
N GLU A 51 9.60 19.62 -7.92
CA GLU A 51 9.71 20.45 -9.13
C GLU A 51 11.08 20.30 -9.81
N ILE A 52 12.18 20.42 -9.06
CA ILE A 52 13.54 20.27 -9.63
C ILE A 52 13.77 18.83 -10.08
N THR A 53 13.33 17.85 -9.28
CA THR A 53 13.50 16.43 -9.61
C THR A 53 12.77 16.07 -10.90
N PHE A 54 11.49 16.42 -11.02
CA PHE A 54 10.72 16.11 -12.21
C PHE A 54 11.18 16.91 -13.43
N ALA A 55 11.59 18.17 -13.26
CA ALA A 55 12.20 18.96 -14.33
C ALA A 55 13.48 18.31 -14.86
N TYR A 56 14.33 17.78 -13.97
CA TYR A 56 15.53 17.05 -14.38
C TYR A 56 15.19 15.73 -15.08
N LEU A 57 14.33 14.91 -14.48
CA LEU A 57 13.96 13.61 -15.05
C LEU A 57 13.24 13.74 -16.40
N GLN A 58 12.50 14.82 -16.64
CA GLN A 58 11.83 15.09 -17.92
C GLN A 58 12.82 15.39 -19.06
N GLN A 59 14.04 15.86 -18.75
CA GLN A 59 15.07 16.15 -19.76
C GLN A 59 15.73 14.88 -20.32
N ILE A 60 15.55 13.71 -19.69
CA ILE A 60 16.20 12.46 -20.08
C ILE A 60 15.53 11.90 -21.35
N PRO A 61 16.18 11.94 -22.54
CA PRO A 61 15.52 11.61 -23.80
C PRO A 61 15.07 10.14 -23.89
N ALA A 62 15.72 9.26 -23.13
CA ALA A 62 15.40 7.84 -23.07
C ALA A 62 14.20 7.50 -22.19
N ARG A 63 13.73 8.42 -21.32
CA ARG A 63 12.73 8.11 -20.27
C ARG A 63 11.45 7.52 -20.84
N GLU A 64 10.90 8.14 -21.88
CA GLU A 64 9.64 7.69 -22.47
C GLU A 64 9.81 6.35 -23.20
N LYS A 65 10.93 6.15 -23.92
CA LYS A 65 11.24 4.86 -24.56
C LYS A 65 11.40 3.74 -23.55
N LEU A 66 12.04 4.02 -22.41
CA LEU A 66 12.19 3.06 -21.32
C LEU A 66 10.85 2.73 -20.69
N LYS A 67 10.01 3.73 -20.40
CA LYS A 67 8.64 3.53 -19.90
C LYS A 67 7.85 2.62 -20.83
N GLN A 68 7.80 2.94 -22.12
CA GLN A 68 7.09 2.13 -23.12
C GLN A 68 7.63 0.70 -23.21
N ARG A 69 8.96 0.52 -23.17
CA ARG A 69 9.57 -0.81 -23.21
C ARG A 69 9.22 -1.62 -21.97
N LEU A 70 9.29 -1.02 -20.78
CA LEU A 70 8.91 -1.66 -19.53
C LEU A 70 7.43 -2.03 -19.54
N THR A 71 6.54 -1.11 -19.91
CA THR A 71 5.10 -1.39 -20.03
C THR A 71 4.84 -2.55 -20.97
N LYS A 72 5.46 -2.58 -22.16
CA LYS A 72 5.30 -3.68 -23.11
C LYS A 72 5.81 -5.03 -22.58
N LEU A 73 6.90 -5.03 -21.81
CA LEU A 73 7.42 -6.25 -21.19
C LEU A 73 6.60 -6.71 -19.99
N TRP A 74 5.90 -5.79 -19.33
CA TRP A 74 5.04 -6.07 -18.19
C TRP A 74 3.65 -6.54 -18.60
N ASP A 75 3.20 -6.18 -19.81
CA ASP A 75 1.86 -6.46 -20.34
C ASP A 75 1.70 -7.90 -20.83
N PHE A 76 1.58 -8.83 -19.88
CA PHE A 76 1.24 -10.23 -20.11
C PHE A 76 0.39 -10.76 -18.96
N ALA A 77 -0.45 -11.76 -19.23
CA ALA A 77 -1.29 -12.37 -18.21
C ALA A 77 -0.45 -13.07 -17.13
N LYS A 78 -0.76 -12.80 -15.86
CA LYS A 78 -0.06 -13.35 -14.68
C LYS A 78 -1.06 -14.11 -13.84
N TYR A 79 -0.64 -15.26 -13.32
CA TYR A 79 -1.44 -16.10 -12.44
C TYR A 79 -0.61 -16.50 -11.22
N SER A 80 -1.22 -16.50 -10.03
CA SER A 80 -0.64 -17.19 -8.88
C SER A 80 -0.88 -18.69 -8.98
N THR A 81 -0.16 -19.46 -8.17
CA THR A 81 -0.53 -20.86 -7.93
C THR A 81 -1.90 -20.92 -7.25
N PRO A 82 -2.84 -21.74 -7.75
CA PRO A 82 -4.10 -21.97 -7.04
C PRO A 82 -3.86 -22.62 -5.68
N TYR A 83 -4.64 -22.21 -4.68
CA TYR A 83 -4.67 -22.84 -3.37
C TYR A 83 -6.10 -23.25 -3.01
N LYS A 84 -6.24 -24.32 -2.23
CA LYS A 84 -7.54 -24.91 -1.88
C LYS A 84 -7.92 -24.59 -0.44
N GLN A 85 -9.17 -24.21 -0.21
CA GLN A 85 -9.81 -24.12 1.11
C GLN A 85 -11.23 -24.67 0.99
N GLY A 86 -11.62 -25.54 1.93
CA GLY A 86 -12.81 -26.36 1.80
C GLY A 86 -12.83 -27.11 0.48
N ASN A 87 -13.92 -26.96 -0.27
CA ASN A 87 -14.08 -27.55 -1.60
C ASN A 87 -13.75 -26.58 -2.75
N ARG A 88 -13.14 -25.44 -2.47
CA ARG A 88 -12.91 -24.37 -3.46
C ARG A 88 -11.44 -24.10 -3.72
N TYR A 89 -11.17 -23.61 -4.91
CA TYR A 89 -9.87 -23.11 -5.33
C TYR A 89 -9.88 -21.60 -5.45
N PHE A 90 -8.76 -20.98 -5.08
CA PHE A 90 -8.57 -19.54 -5.12
C PHE A 90 -7.24 -19.23 -5.80
N TYR A 91 -7.21 -18.19 -6.63
CA TYR A 91 -5.97 -17.72 -7.23
C TYR A 91 -6.07 -16.24 -7.63
N TYR A 92 -4.92 -15.58 -7.72
CA TYR A 92 -4.81 -14.23 -8.26
C TYR A 92 -4.52 -14.24 -9.75
N LYS A 93 -5.13 -13.32 -10.47
CA LYS A 93 -4.86 -13.08 -11.88
C LYS A 93 -4.70 -11.59 -12.16
N ASN A 94 -3.78 -11.26 -13.07
CA ASN A 94 -3.63 -9.93 -13.62
C ASN A 94 -3.56 -10.04 -15.15
N ASP A 95 -4.41 -9.32 -15.86
CA ASP A 95 -4.48 -9.39 -17.33
C ASP A 95 -3.27 -8.75 -18.03
N GLY A 96 -2.45 -7.99 -17.30
CA GLY A 96 -1.24 -7.38 -17.83
C GLY A 96 -0.80 -6.18 -17.01
N LEU A 97 -1.61 -5.13 -17.07
CA LEU A 97 -1.30 -3.81 -16.54
C LEU A 97 -2.29 -3.33 -15.47
N GLN A 98 -3.12 -4.23 -14.90
CA GLN A 98 -3.97 -3.87 -13.78
C GLN A 98 -3.08 -3.43 -12.60
N ASN A 99 -3.48 -2.36 -11.91
CA ASN A 99 -2.73 -1.84 -10.75
C ASN A 99 -2.58 -2.90 -9.66
N GLN A 100 -3.65 -3.68 -9.43
CA GLN A 100 -3.69 -4.79 -8.48
C GLN A 100 -4.22 -6.05 -9.17
N SER A 101 -3.68 -7.21 -8.79
CA SER A 101 -4.22 -8.51 -9.24
C SER A 101 -5.59 -8.76 -8.61
N VAL A 102 -6.48 -9.38 -9.38
CA VAL A 102 -7.85 -9.74 -8.98
C VAL A 102 -7.84 -11.14 -8.39
N LEU A 103 -8.56 -11.35 -7.29
CA LEU A 103 -8.74 -12.66 -6.66
C LEU A 103 -9.97 -13.36 -7.27
N TYR A 104 -9.76 -14.58 -7.76
CA TYR A 104 -10.77 -15.45 -8.33
C TYR A 104 -11.05 -16.66 -7.43
N VAL A 105 -12.24 -17.24 -7.58
CA VAL A 105 -12.69 -18.46 -6.92
C VAL A 105 -13.31 -19.45 -7.93
N LEU A 106 -13.14 -20.74 -7.68
CA LEU A 106 -13.71 -21.86 -8.44
C LEU A 106 -14.12 -22.99 -7.50
N ASP A 107 -15.12 -23.79 -7.87
CA ASP A 107 -15.45 -25.02 -7.16
C ASP A 107 -14.58 -26.19 -7.68
N ASP A 108 -14.33 -26.28 -8.99
CA ASP A 108 -13.35 -27.20 -9.61
C ASP A 108 -12.27 -26.46 -10.42
N LEU A 109 -11.11 -27.09 -10.66
CA LEU A 109 -10.03 -26.51 -11.46
C LEU A 109 -10.37 -26.40 -12.96
N GLU A 110 -11.35 -27.18 -13.43
CA GLU A 110 -11.84 -27.14 -14.80
C GLU A 110 -13.00 -26.14 -15.01
N ASP A 111 -13.53 -25.57 -13.93
CA ASP A 111 -14.65 -24.63 -14.00
C ASP A 111 -14.23 -23.24 -14.51
N GLN A 112 -15.23 -22.46 -14.93
CA GLN A 112 -15.02 -21.05 -15.24
C GLN A 112 -14.80 -20.25 -13.95
N PRO A 113 -13.70 -19.47 -13.83
CA PRO A 113 -13.41 -18.73 -12.63
C PRO A 113 -14.31 -17.52 -12.45
N GLU A 114 -14.72 -17.28 -11.21
CA GLU A 114 -15.53 -16.12 -10.84
C GLU A 114 -14.70 -15.13 -10.03
N VAL A 115 -14.91 -13.83 -10.26
CA VAL A 115 -14.25 -12.79 -9.45
C VAL A 115 -14.79 -12.84 -8.03
N LEU A 116 -13.90 -13.04 -7.05
CA LEU A 116 -14.22 -12.93 -5.63
C LEU A 116 -13.96 -11.51 -5.13
N LEU A 117 -12.84 -10.90 -5.51
CA LEU A 117 -12.48 -9.54 -5.13
C LEU A 117 -11.59 -8.89 -6.20
N ASP A 118 -12.04 -7.74 -6.70
CA ASP A 118 -11.24 -6.85 -7.55
C ASP A 118 -10.79 -5.62 -6.74
N PRO A 119 -9.51 -5.57 -6.30
CA PRO A 119 -9.01 -4.43 -5.53
C PRO A 119 -9.02 -3.11 -6.32
N ASN A 120 -9.01 -3.16 -7.64
CA ASN A 120 -9.02 -1.96 -8.50
C ASN A 120 -10.35 -1.19 -8.43
N THR A 121 -11.40 -1.79 -7.83
CA THR A 121 -12.71 -1.16 -7.62
C THR A 121 -12.88 -0.56 -6.22
N LEU A 122 -11.89 -0.73 -5.33
CA LEU A 122 -11.97 -0.28 -3.94
C LEU A 122 -11.70 1.21 -3.75
N SER A 123 -11.10 1.88 -4.73
CA SER A 123 -10.86 3.32 -4.73
C SER A 123 -10.83 3.86 -6.16
N GLU A 124 -11.49 4.99 -6.41
CA GLU A 124 -11.54 5.63 -7.73
C GLU A 124 -10.16 6.05 -8.24
N ASP A 125 -9.25 6.42 -7.33
CA ASP A 125 -7.89 6.86 -7.65
C ASP A 125 -6.83 5.74 -7.56
N GLY A 126 -7.23 4.52 -7.23
CA GLY A 126 -6.35 3.35 -7.10
C GLY A 126 -5.39 3.39 -5.91
N THR A 127 -5.62 4.25 -4.92
CA THR A 127 -4.74 4.40 -3.74
C THR A 127 -5.01 3.38 -2.64
N VAL A 128 -6.08 2.58 -2.76
CA VAL A 128 -6.37 1.46 -1.87
C VAL A 128 -5.72 0.19 -2.41
N ALA A 129 -4.82 -0.38 -1.62
CA ALA A 129 -4.16 -1.64 -1.93
C ALA A 129 -4.65 -2.75 -0.98
N LEU A 130 -4.70 -3.98 -1.50
CA LEU A 130 -4.94 -5.17 -0.70
C LEU A 130 -3.69 -5.44 0.16
N SER A 131 -3.85 -5.46 1.48
CA SER A 131 -2.75 -5.68 2.42
C SER A 131 -2.63 -7.14 2.87
N GLY A 132 -3.72 -7.92 2.74
CA GLY A 132 -3.74 -9.33 3.08
C GLY A 132 -5.10 -9.98 2.78
N VAL A 133 -5.10 -11.29 2.62
CA VAL A 133 -6.30 -12.12 2.47
C VAL A 133 -6.13 -13.37 3.32
N SER A 134 -7.20 -13.79 3.99
CA SER A 134 -7.29 -15.05 4.71
C SER A 134 -8.67 -15.66 4.49
N ILE A 135 -8.68 -16.85 3.91
CA ILE A 135 -9.90 -17.61 3.65
C ILE A 135 -10.09 -18.58 4.82
N SER A 136 -11.31 -18.64 5.34
CA SER A 136 -11.73 -19.65 6.33
C SER A 136 -11.53 -21.06 5.80
N GLU A 137 -11.27 -22.02 6.69
CA GLU A 137 -10.91 -23.38 6.31
C GLU A 137 -12.01 -24.12 5.52
N ASP A 138 -13.28 -23.76 5.71
CA ASP A 138 -14.40 -24.28 4.91
C ASP A 138 -14.58 -23.58 3.55
N GLY A 139 -13.86 -22.48 3.30
CA GLY A 139 -13.90 -21.73 2.05
C GLY A 139 -15.12 -20.80 1.90
N ASN A 140 -15.87 -20.52 2.97
CA ASN A 140 -17.11 -19.76 2.90
C ASN A 140 -16.95 -18.27 3.22
N LEU A 141 -15.98 -17.91 4.07
CA LEU A 141 -15.67 -16.54 4.47
C LEU A 141 -14.25 -16.15 4.07
N MET A 142 -14.10 -14.89 3.66
CA MET A 142 -12.82 -14.25 3.40
C MET A 142 -12.66 -13.03 4.30
N ALA A 143 -11.63 -13.01 5.13
CA ALA A 143 -11.14 -11.79 5.75
C ALA A 143 -10.11 -11.16 4.80
N TYR A 144 -10.23 -9.87 4.52
CA TYR A 144 -9.25 -9.16 3.69
C TYR A 144 -8.93 -7.78 4.26
N GLY A 145 -7.65 -7.44 4.20
CA GLY A 145 -7.11 -6.18 4.67
C GLY A 145 -6.94 -5.19 3.51
N ILE A 146 -7.21 -3.92 3.77
CA ILE A 146 -6.95 -2.81 2.87
C ILE A 146 -6.05 -1.77 3.54
N SER A 147 -5.13 -1.21 2.78
CA SER A 147 -4.29 -0.08 3.17
C SER A 147 -4.53 1.08 2.22
N THR A 148 -4.72 2.28 2.78
CA THR A 148 -4.92 3.51 2.01
C THR A 148 -3.60 4.27 1.88
N SER A 149 -3.28 4.73 0.66
CA SER A 149 -2.13 5.59 0.37
C SER A 149 -0.76 5.03 0.83
N GLY A 150 -0.62 3.71 0.87
CA GLY A 150 0.63 3.05 1.26
C GLY A 150 0.95 3.11 2.76
N SER A 151 -0.03 3.46 3.60
CA SER A 151 0.12 3.42 5.05
C SER A 151 0.23 1.98 5.57
N ASP A 152 1.03 1.77 6.62
CA ASP A 152 1.05 0.50 7.36
C ASP A 152 -0.25 0.24 8.13
N TRP A 153 -1.08 1.27 8.31
CA TRP A 153 -2.43 1.11 8.86
C TRP A 153 -3.31 0.34 7.88
N GLN A 154 -4.03 -0.62 8.44
CA GLN A 154 -4.90 -1.53 7.72
C GLN A 154 -6.30 -1.48 8.33
N GLU A 155 -7.29 -1.59 7.46
CA GLU A 155 -8.65 -1.94 7.85
C GLU A 155 -8.96 -3.33 7.30
N TRP A 156 -9.56 -4.19 8.11
CA TRP A 156 -9.96 -5.53 7.70
C TRP A 156 -11.47 -5.64 7.60
N LYS A 157 -11.93 -6.27 6.53
CA LYS A 157 -13.33 -6.56 6.26
C LYS A 157 -13.53 -8.06 6.10
N VAL A 158 -14.77 -8.51 6.27
CA VAL A 158 -15.17 -9.89 5.99
C VAL A 158 -16.10 -9.91 4.79
N ARG A 159 -15.90 -10.85 3.87
CA ARG A 159 -16.73 -11.10 2.69
C ARG A 159 -17.22 -12.53 2.69
N ASP A 160 -18.49 -12.72 2.40
CA ASP A 160 -19.05 -14.03 2.11
C ASP A 160 -18.68 -14.45 0.67
N VAL A 161 -18.07 -15.62 0.53
CA VAL A 161 -17.54 -16.12 -0.75
C VAL A 161 -18.65 -16.54 -1.70
N ASN A 162 -19.80 -16.98 -1.18
CA ASN A 162 -20.94 -17.45 -1.99
C ASN A 162 -21.64 -16.28 -2.69
N THR A 163 -21.92 -15.23 -1.93
CA THR A 163 -22.65 -14.04 -2.36
C THR A 163 -21.75 -12.97 -2.95
N LYS A 164 -20.44 -13.04 -2.65
CA LYS A 164 -19.41 -12.03 -2.98
C LYS A 164 -19.70 -10.66 -2.36
N GLN A 165 -20.46 -10.64 -1.28
CA GLN A 165 -20.84 -9.43 -0.55
C GLN A 165 -20.05 -9.32 0.75
N ASP A 166 -19.66 -8.08 1.07
CA ASP A 166 -19.05 -7.78 2.37
C ASP A 166 -20.12 -7.91 3.47
N LEU A 167 -19.72 -8.49 4.60
CA LEU A 167 -20.48 -8.50 5.84
C LEU A 167 -20.29 -7.17 6.59
N ASP A 168 -21.05 -6.98 7.67
CA ASP A 168 -20.98 -5.77 8.49
C ASP A 168 -19.68 -5.66 9.31
N ASP A 169 -18.90 -6.74 9.40
CA ASP A 169 -17.63 -6.79 10.12
C ASP A 169 -16.58 -5.86 9.51
N HIS A 170 -16.21 -4.82 10.26
CA HIS A 170 -15.19 -3.84 9.88
C HIS A 170 -14.24 -3.57 11.05
N LEU A 171 -13.01 -4.06 10.92
CA LEU A 171 -11.96 -3.93 11.92
C LEU A 171 -11.02 -2.79 11.54
N LYS A 172 -10.87 -1.84 12.46
CA LYS A 172 -9.97 -0.68 12.31
C LYS A 172 -8.75 -0.80 13.20
N TRP A 173 -7.75 0.03 12.91
CA TRP A 173 -6.52 0.17 13.70
C TRP A 173 -5.64 -1.08 13.70
N VAL A 174 -5.77 -1.90 12.65
CA VAL A 174 -4.90 -3.04 12.43
C VAL A 174 -3.60 -2.54 11.83
N LYS A 175 -2.47 -3.08 12.29
CA LYS A 175 -1.15 -2.79 11.74
C LYS A 175 -0.26 -4.00 11.99
N PHE A 176 0.48 -4.43 10.97
CA PHE A 176 1.33 -5.63 11.00
C PHE A 176 0.64 -6.90 11.51
N SER A 177 -0.62 -7.13 11.11
CA SER A 177 -1.38 -8.34 11.47
C SER A 177 -2.00 -8.99 10.23
N GLY A 178 -2.11 -10.31 10.28
CA GLY A 178 -3.02 -11.08 9.43
C GLY A 178 -4.35 -11.38 10.13
N ALA A 179 -5.14 -12.26 9.51
CA ALA A 179 -6.31 -12.90 10.10
C ALA A 179 -6.09 -14.42 10.12
N SER A 180 -6.21 -15.05 11.30
CA SER A 180 -6.07 -16.50 11.47
C SER A 180 -7.39 -17.10 11.92
N TRP A 181 -8.14 -17.70 10.99
CA TRP A 181 -9.44 -18.30 11.23
C TRP A 181 -9.39 -19.45 12.23
N THR A 182 -10.39 -19.53 13.10
CA THR A 182 -10.63 -20.70 13.94
C THR A 182 -11.20 -21.84 13.11
N HIS A 183 -10.90 -23.08 13.50
CA HIS A 183 -11.39 -24.30 12.84
C HIS A 183 -12.91 -24.48 12.92
N ASP A 184 -13.62 -23.73 13.78
CA ASP A 184 -15.09 -23.71 13.81
C ASP A 184 -15.71 -22.62 12.93
N HIS A 185 -14.86 -21.85 12.23
CA HIS A 185 -15.20 -20.81 11.25
C HIS A 185 -16.05 -19.65 11.82
N LYS A 186 -16.08 -19.49 13.15
CA LYS A 186 -16.87 -18.43 13.81
C LYS A 186 -16.11 -17.12 13.97
N GLY A 187 -14.81 -17.11 13.73
CA GLY A 187 -14.00 -15.90 13.80
C GLY A 187 -12.53 -16.18 13.51
N PHE A 188 -11.72 -15.16 13.72
CA PHE A 188 -10.28 -15.24 13.51
C PHE A 188 -9.53 -14.40 14.55
N PHE A 189 -8.28 -14.80 14.81
CA PHE A 189 -7.35 -14.02 15.60
C PHE A 189 -6.69 -12.94 14.73
N TYR A 190 -6.53 -11.75 15.30
CA TYR A 190 -5.82 -10.61 14.72
C TYR A 190 -5.23 -9.74 15.84
N SER A 191 -4.29 -8.86 15.50
CA SER A 191 -3.73 -7.84 16.39
C SER A 191 -4.10 -6.44 15.91
N ARG A 192 -4.35 -5.52 16.83
CA ARG A 192 -4.59 -4.11 16.53
C ARG A 192 -4.04 -3.21 17.62
N TYR A 193 -3.80 -1.95 17.28
CA TYR A 193 -3.52 -0.90 18.24
C TYR A 193 -4.83 -0.36 18.82
N ASN A 194 -4.70 0.40 19.91
CA ASN A 194 -5.82 1.19 20.42
C ASN A 194 -6.22 2.24 19.38
N GLU A 195 -7.50 2.61 19.40
CA GLU A 195 -7.99 3.70 18.57
C GLU A 195 -7.23 5.00 18.91
N PRO A 196 -6.59 5.65 17.93
CA PRO A 196 -5.89 6.91 18.17
C PRO A 196 -6.88 7.99 18.57
N ASN A 197 -6.48 8.88 19.47
CA ASN A 197 -7.27 10.05 19.81
C ASN A 197 -7.13 11.11 18.69
N GLU A 198 -8.02 12.10 18.65
CA GLU A 198 -8.05 13.14 17.58
C GLU A 198 -6.70 13.83 17.36
N ASN A 199 -5.84 13.89 18.39
CA ASN A 199 -4.54 14.53 18.34
C ASN A 199 -3.43 13.64 17.79
N THR A 200 -3.60 12.32 17.72
CA THR A 200 -2.52 11.37 17.37
C THR A 200 -2.77 10.54 16.11
N LYS A 201 -3.84 10.84 15.36
CA LYS A 201 -4.26 10.14 14.13
C LYS A 201 -3.15 9.91 13.09
N LEU A 202 -2.09 10.71 13.09
CA LEU A 202 -0.95 10.59 12.16
C LEU A 202 0.41 10.49 12.87
N GLU A 203 0.47 10.66 14.18
CA GLU A 203 1.73 10.77 14.94
C GLU A 203 2.04 9.51 15.77
N ASP A 204 1.02 8.76 16.19
CA ASP A 204 1.24 7.60 17.04
C ASP A 204 1.49 6.31 16.26
N SER A 205 2.46 5.56 16.78
CA SER A 205 2.73 4.13 16.61
C SER A 205 3.49 3.68 15.35
N ASN A 206 4.78 4.04 15.32
CA ASN A 206 5.84 3.12 14.86
C ASN A 206 6.63 2.49 16.03
N TYR A 207 6.18 2.69 17.28
CA TYR A 207 6.78 2.13 18.50
C TYR A 207 5.70 1.68 19.48
#